data_AF-A0A2P4X0A7-F1
#
_entry.id   AF-A0A2P4X0A7-F1
#
_cell.length_a   1.000
_cell.length_b   1.000
_cell.length_c   1.000
_cell.angle_alpha   90.00
_cell.angle_beta   90.00
_cell.angle_gamma   90.00
#
_symmetry.space_group_name_H-M   'P 1'
#
loop_
_entity.id
_entity.type
_entity.pdbx_description
1 polymer ?
#
loop_
_entity_poly.entity_id
_entity_poly.type
_entity_poly.pdbx_seq_one_letter_code
_entity_poly.pdbx_strand_id
1 'polypeptide(L)'
;MDERVVNPALLGCLQRFFPTEKEKQALQSFKVPGMQERIDMFLYKMEFARTHSTLLSRILVVKRACRDLVENYSFTQALEQFFKKQKATSFAAFDDNKSTFISGYLSEADEKLRSFRGDLEKAVGIELVELQLQLNRLVAGNRPIQSFVNRSPSSRSAQSEERDGKARDILQRFLAGTRGQLIEIESEYEAMEQWGDKLLEVFGESKATCQISTILQAVVELLYTHDH
;
A
#
# COMPACT_ATOMS: atom_id res chain seq x y z
N MET A 1 -10.62 -13.89 -21.95
CA MET A 1 -10.18 -12.65 -21.28
C MET A 1 -10.48 -11.48 -22.21
N ASP A 2 -11.72 -11.40 -22.70
CA ASP A 2 -12.13 -10.35 -23.61
C ASP A 2 -12.76 -9.21 -22.80
N GLU A 3 -12.04 -8.09 -22.72
CA GLU A 3 -12.40 -6.92 -21.93
C GLU A 3 -13.56 -6.14 -22.55
N ARG A 4 -13.92 -6.42 -23.81
CA ARG A 4 -15.06 -5.79 -24.50
C ARG A 4 -16.39 -6.35 -24.05
N VAL A 5 -16.39 -7.56 -23.49
CA VAL A 5 -17.60 -8.32 -23.13
C VAL A 5 -17.71 -8.52 -21.63
N VAL A 6 -16.58 -8.56 -20.92
CA VAL A 6 -16.52 -8.91 -19.50
C VAL A 6 -15.86 -7.80 -18.69
N ASN A 7 -16.60 -7.25 -17.73
CA ASN A 7 -16.14 -6.19 -16.83
C ASN A 7 -15.84 -6.73 -15.41
N PRO A 8 -15.17 -5.95 -14.53
CA PRO A 8 -14.81 -6.40 -13.19
C PRO A 8 -16.01 -6.78 -12.31
N ALA A 9 -17.13 -6.06 -12.42
CA ALA A 9 -18.34 -6.35 -11.63
C ALA A 9 -18.93 -7.71 -12.00
N LEU A 10 -19.00 -8.03 -13.30
CA LEU A 10 -19.44 -9.33 -13.80
C LEU A 10 -18.50 -10.45 -13.36
N LEU A 11 -17.18 -10.24 -13.39
CA LEU A 11 -16.20 -11.21 -12.87
C LEU A 11 -16.36 -11.43 -11.37
N GLY A 12 -16.57 -10.37 -10.59
CA GLY A 12 -16.83 -10.46 -9.16
C GLY A 12 -18.11 -11.24 -8.85
N CYS A 13 -19.18 -11.03 -9.62
CA CYS A 13 -20.39 -11.85 -9.53
C CYS A 13 -20.10 -13.32 -9.86
N LEU A 14 -19.40 -13.60 -10.95
CA LEU A 14 -19.03 -14.96 -11.35
C LEU A 14 -18.15 -15.66 -10.30
N GLN A 15 -17.26 -14.93 -9.63
CA GLN A 15 -16.43 -15.45 -8.56
C GLN A 15 -17.25 -15.82 -7.32
N ARG A 16 -18.23 -14.98 -6.94
CA ARG A 16 -19.09 -15.20 -5.75
C ARG A 16 -20.10 -16.31 -5.96
N PHE A 17 -20.65 -16.43 -7.17
CA PHE A 17 -21.65 -17.43 -7.52
C PHE A 17 -21.06 -18.64 -8.24
N PHE A 18 -19.73 -18.79 -8.23
CA PHE A 18 -19.11 -19.94 -8.85
C PHE A 18 -19.48 -21.22 -8.06
N PRO A 19 -19.96 -22.28 -8.73
CA PRO A 19 -20.39 -23.48 -8.03
C PRO A 19 -19.27 -24.07 -7.16
N THR A 20 -19.62 -24.52 -5.97
CA THR A 20 -18.72 -25.29 -5.10
C THR A 20 -18.40 -26.64 -5.73
N GLU A 21 -17.34 -27.31 -5.27
CA GLU A 21 -16.99 -28.64 -5.75
C GLU A 21 -18.12 -29.67 -5.55
N LYS A 22 -18.90 -29.54 -4.46
CA LYS A 22 -20.07 -30.36 -4.20
C LYS A 22 -21.17 -30.14 -5.25
N GLU A 23 -21.43 -28.89 -5.61
CA GLU A 23 -22.43 -28.54 -6.65
C GLU A 23 -21.96 -28.95 -8.04
N LYS A 24 -20.67 -28.82 -8.36
CA LYS A 24 -20.10 -29.30 -9.64
C LYS A 24 -20.27 -30.81 -9.80
N GLN A 25 -20.03 -31.58 -8.72
CA GLN A 25 -20.23 -33.03 -8.72
C GLN A 25 -21.71 -33.40 -8.91
N ALA A 26 -22.62 -32.67 -8.25
CA ALA A 26 -24.06 -32.88 -8.39
C ALA A 26 -24.58 -32.53 -9.79
N LEU A 27 -23.99 -31.53 -10.46
CA LEU A 27 -24.46 -31.04 -11.74
C LEU A 27 -24.03 -31.88 -12.95
N GLN A 28 -23.09 -32.84 -12.80
CA GLN A 28 -22.52 -33.79 -13.81
C GLN A 28 -22.07 -33.19 -15.18
N SER A 29 -22.39 -31.94 -15.47
CA SER A 29 -22.30 -31.25 -16.76
C SER A 29 -21.39 -30.02 -16.71
N PHE A 30 -20.84 -29.70 -15.53
CA PHE A 30 -19.98 -28.54 -15.36
C PHE A 30 -18.56 -28.85 -15.89
N LYS A 31 -18.37 -28.63 -17.20
CA LYS A 31 -17.19 -29.08 -17.98
C LYS A 31 -16.13 -28.01 -18.25
N VAL A 32 -15.91 -27.05 -17.33
CA VAL A 32 -14.83 -26.06 -17.50
C VAL A 32 -13.78 -26.19 -16.39
N PRO A 33 -12.78 -27.09 -16.56
CA PRO A 33 -11.68 -27.23 -15.61
C PRO A 33 -10.91 -25.92 -15.43
N GLY A 34 -10.63 -25.55 -14.18
CA GLY A 34 -9.82 -24.36 -13.85
C GLY A 34 -10.49 -23.01 -14.15
N MET A 35 -11.82 -22.98 -14.33
CA MET A 35 -12.54 -21.74 -14.61
C MET A 35 -12.48 -20.74 -13.44
N GLN A 36 -12.49 -21.21 -12.18
CA GLN A 36 -12.28 -20.36 -11.00
C GLN A 36 -10.93 -19.64 -11.09
N GLU A 37 -9.85 -20.39 -11.30
CA GLU A 37 -8.49 -19.87 -11.47
C GLU A 37 -8.43 -18.84 -12.62
N ARG A 38 -9.14 -19.08 -13.73
CA ARG A 38 -9.22 -18.14 -14.87
C ARG A 38 -10.00 -16.87 -14.51
N ILE A 39 -11.09 -16.97 -13.76
CA ILE A 39 -11.86 -15.82 -13.27
C ILE A 39 -10.98 -14.98 -12.36
N ASP A 40 -10.30 -15.60 -11.41
CA ASP A 40 -9.43 -14.92 -10.45
C ASP A 40 -8.26 -14.22 -11.15
N MET A 41 -7.57 -14.90 -12.08
CA MET A 41 -6.50 -14.30 -12.89
C MET A 41 -6.99 -13.14 -13.76
N PHE A 42 -8.18 -13.27 -14.35
CA PHE A 42 -8.72 -12.22 -15.21
C PHE A 42 -9.19 -11.01 -14.40
N LEU A 43 -9.82 -11.24 -13.24
CA LEU A 43 -10.21 -10.16 -12.33
C LEU A 43 -8.97 -9.40 -11.83
N TYR A 44 -7.92 -10.12 -11.41
CA TYR A 44 -6.65 -9.51 -11.03
C TYR A 44 -6.08 -8.65 -12.15
N LYS A 45 -6.02 -9.17 -13.39
CA LYS A 45 -5.56 -8.42 -14.56
C LYS A 45 -6.35 -7.12 -14.75
N MET A 46 -7.67 -7.18 -14.63
CA MET A 46 -8.57 -6.04 -14.86
C MET A 46 -8.45 -4.96 -13.77
N GLU A 47 -8.23 -5.37 -12.52
CA GLU A 47 -8.14 -4.44 -11.40
C GLU A 47 -6.73 -3.92 -11.14
N PHE A 48 -5.70 -4.55 -11.72
CA PHE A 48 -4.30 -4.26 -11.43
C PHE A 48 -3.96 -2.78 -11.46
N ALA A 49 -4.25 -2.10 -12.57
CA ALA A 49 -3.86 -0.70 -12.76
C ALA A 49 -4.49 0.23 -11.71
N ARG A 50 -5.77 -0.01 -11.36
CA ARG A 50 -6.48 0.74 -10.33
C ARG A 50 -5.87 0.47 -8.96
N THR A 51 -5.72 -0.80 -8.60
CA THR A 51 -5.17 -1.22 -7.31
C THR A 51 -3.75 -0.70 -7.11
N HIS A 52 -2.89 -0.81 -8.13
CA HIS A 52 -1.53 -0.27 -8.13
C HIS A 52 -1.54 1.24 -7.92
N SER A 53 -2.28 2.00 -8.74
CA SER A 53 -2.30 3.47 -8.66
C SER A 53 -2.81 3.97 -7.30
N THR A 54 -3.87 3.35 -6.77
CA THR A 54 -4.42 3.71 -5.45
C THR A 54 -3.44 3.39 -4.33
N LEU A 55 -2.81 2.21 -4.36
CA LEU A 55 -1.84 1.82 -3.33
C LEU A 55 -0.58 2.70 -3.38
N LEU A 56 -0.01 2.92 -4.58
CA LEU A 56 1.18 3.75 -4.77
C LEU A 56 0.93 5.18 -4.29
N SER A 57 -0.23 5.77 -4.62
CA SER A 57 -0.57 7.12 -4.14
C SER A 57 -0.59 7.21 -2.62
N ARG A 58 -1.14 6.20 -1.91
CA ARG A 58 -1.17 6.18 -0.45
C ARG A 58 0.24 6.01 0.15
N ILE A 59 1.06 5.13 -0.42
CA ILE A 59 2.47 4.94 -0.03
C ILE A 59 3.24 6.27 -0.16
N LEU A 60 3.09 6.96 -1.30
CA LEU A 60 3.78 8.22 -1.57
C LEU A 60 3.33 9.36 -0.63
N VAL A 61 2.07 9.36 -0.18
CA VAL A 61 1.59 10.34 0.80
C VAL A 61 2.31 10.14 2.14
N VAL A 62 2.35 8.92 2.67
CA VAL A 62 3.05 8.63 3.94
C VAL A 62 4.55 8.90 3.80
N LYS A 63 5.18 8.43 2.71
CA LYS A 63 6.61 8.64 2.45
C LYS A 63 6.97 10.12 2.47
N ARG A 64 6.20 10.95 1.77
CA ARG A 64 6.44 12.41 1.72
C ARG A 64 6.21 13.06 3.07
N ALA A 65 5.14 12.72 3.78
CA ALA A 65 4.89 13.23 5.13
C ALA A 65 6.08 12.95 6.08
N CYS A 66 6.58 11.71 6.11
CA CYS A 66 7.74 11.35 6.92
C CYS A 66 9.02 12.09 6.49
N ARG A 67 9.31 12.10 5.18
CA ARG A 67 10.48 12.78 4.63
C ARG A 67 10.45 14.28 4.94
N ASP A 68 9.33 14.94 4.68
CA ASP A 68 9.21 16.39 4.81
C ASP A 68 9.35 16.84 6.27
N LEU A 69 8.95 15.99 7.24
CA LEU A 69 9.24 16.21 8.66
C LEU A 69 10.73 16.04 8.99
N VAL A 70 11.35 14.96 8.54
CA VAL A 70 12.77 14.67 8.83
C VAL A 70 13.70 15.71 8.15
N GLU A 71 13.37 16.14 6.94
CA GLU A 71 14.11 17.15 6.18
C GLU A 71 13.74 18.60 6.58
N ASN A 72 12.81 18.78 7.51
CA ASN A 72 12.52 20.07 8.11
C ASN A 72 13.54 20.37 9.22
N TYR A 73 14.66 20.97 8.82
CA TYR A 73 15.75 21.35 9.73
C TYR A 73 15.28 22.17 10.95
N SER A 74 14.40 23.16 10.75
CA SER A 74 13.88 23.96 11.86
C SER A 74 13.07 23.12 12.85
N PHE A 75 12.28 22.16 12.35
CA PHE A 75 11.51 21.26 13.20
C PHE A 75 12.40 20.26 13.95
N THR A 76 13.35 19.62 13.27
CA THR A 76 14.25 18.67 13.91
C THR A 76 15.17 19.36 14.92
N GLN A 77 15.66 20.58 14.63
CA GLN A 77 16.42 21.38 15.56
C GLN A 77 15.61 21.79 16.80
N ALA A 78 14.34 22.19 16.61
CA ALA A 78 13.42 22.49 17.70
C ALA A 78 13.21 21.28 18.63
N LEU A 79 12.98 20.10 18.04
CA LEU A 79 12.87 18.83 18.80
C LEU A 79 14.15 18.51 19.55
N GLU A 80 15.31 18.63 18.93
CA GLU A 80 16.60 18.37 19.59
C GLU A 80 16.82 19.28 20.81
N GLN A 81 16.56 20.58 20.68
CA GLN A 81 16.71 21.53 21.78
C GLN A 81 15.73 21.25 22.90
N PHE A 82 14.50 20.89 22.56
CA PHE A 82 13.47 20.49 23.50
C PHE A 82 13.89 19.22 24.28
N PHE A 83 14.29 18.14 23.59
CA PHE A 83 14.70 16.90 24.24
C PHE A 83 15.95 17.08 25.11
N LYS A 84 16.91 17.93 24.69
CA LYS A 84 18.06 18.32 25.52
C LYS A 84 17.62 18.98 26.82
N LYS A 85 16.61 19.86 26.79
CA LYS A 85 16.06 20.50 28.00
C LYS A 85 15.30 19.52 28.88
N GLN A 86 14.53 18.59 28.29
CA GLN A 86 13.79 17.55 29.02
C GLN A 86 14.69 16.45 29.60
N LYS A 87 15.94 16.34 29.11
CA LYS A 87 16.89 15.26 29.46
C LYS A 87 16.34 13.86 29.17
N ALA A 88 15.43 13.76 28.20
CA ALA A 88 14.83 12.53 27.73
C ALA A 88 14.48 12.69 26.25
N THR A 89 14.83 11.70 25.43
CA THR A 89 14.47 11.64 24.01
C THR A 89 13.55 10.45 23.81
N SER A 90 12.25 10.70 23.90
CA SER A 90 11.19 9.73 23.63
C SER A 90 9.93 10.46 23.17
N PHE A 91 9.07 9.76 22.43
CA PHE A 91 7.77 10.29 22.04
C PHE A 91 6.89 10.59 23.27
N ALA A 92 6.94 9.73 24.29
CA ALA A 92 6.21 9.98 25.55
C ALA A 92 6.64 11.30 26.21
N ALA A 93 7.94 11.59 26.29
CA ALA A 93 8.44 12.84 26.85
C ALA A 93 7.99 14.07 26.02
N PHE A 94 7.90 13.92 24.70
CA PHE A 94 7.34 14.92 23.81
C PHE A 94 5.84 15.15 24.06
N ASP A 95 5.05 14.08 24.09
CA ASP A 95 3.60 14.16 24.22
C ASP A 95 3.18 14.70 25.60
N ASP A 96 3.82 14.24 26.68
CA ASP A 96 3.59 14.71 28.05
C ASP A 96 3.90 16.20 28.24
N ASN A 97 4.84 16.75 27.44
CA ASN A 97 5.31 18.13 27.56
C ASN A 97 5.00 18.96 26.30
N LYS A 98 4.00 18.55 25.51
CA LYS A 98 3.63 19.14 24.23
C LYS A 98 3.33 20.65 24.31
N SER A 99 2.65 21.10 25.37
CA SER A 99 2.37 22.52 25.62
C SER A 99 3.64 23.37 25.79
N THR A 100 4.68 22.79 26.38
CA THR A 100 5.99 23.44 26.53
C THR A 100 6.73 23.49 25.19
N PHE A 101 6.59 22.44 24.36
CA PHE A 101 7.12 22.46 22.99
C PHE A 101 6.46 23.59 22.17
N ILE A 102 5.13 23.68 22.20
CA ILE A 102 4.35 24.70 21.48
C ILE A 102 4.78 26.11 21.87
N SER A 103 4.80 26.42 23.17
CA SER A 103 5.09 27.78 23.65
C SER A 103 6.56 28.20 23.56
N GLY A 104 7.49 27.24 23.53
CA GLY A 104 8.93 27.53 23.61
C GLY A 104 9.74 27.26 22.35
N TYR A 105 9.24 26.44 21.42
CA TYR A 105 10.05 25.89 20.31
C TYR A 105 9.34 25.89 18.96
N LEU A 106 8.00 25.80 18.95
CA LEU A 106 7.24 25.63 17.71
C LEU A 106 7.28 26.88 16.81
N SER A 107 7.32 28.09 17.37
CA SER A 107 7.31 29.34 16.59
C SER A 107 8.47 29.45 15.58
N GLU A 108 9.60 28.78 15.82
CA GLU A 108 10.74 28.74 14.89
C GLU A 108 10.56 27.70 13.76
N ALA A 109 9.72 26.68 13.96
CA ALA A 109 9.50 25.58 13.02
C ALA A 109 8.18 25.69 12.22
N ASP A 110 7.26 26.55 12.65
CA ASP A 110 5.85 26.58 12.26
C ASP A 110 5.63 26.86 10.76
N GLU A 111 6.33 27.83 10.18
CA GLU A 111 6.05 28.29 8.80
C GLU A 111 6.23 27.16 7.75
N LYS A 112 7.29 26.36 7.89
CA LYS A 112 7.56 25.23 6.99
C LYS A 112 6.63 24.05 7.27
N LEU A 113 6.24 23.79 8.53
CA LEU A 113 5.28 22.72 8.84
C LEU A 113 3.89 23.02 8.25
N ARG A 114 3.45 24.29 8.30
CA ARG A 114 2.19 24.71 7.70
C ARG A 114 2.16 24.49 6.18
N SER A 115 3.28 24.63 5.47
CA SER A 115 3.31 24.50 4.01
C SER A 115 2.99 23.10 3.51
N PHE A 116 3.18 22.05 4.32
CA PHE A 116 2.86 20.66 3.95
C PHE A 116 1.82 20.00 4.88
N ARG A 117 1.08 20.80 5.66
CA ARG A 117 -0.01 20.35 6.56
C ARG A 117 -0.99 19.39 5.88
N GLY A 118 -1.44 19.74 4.67
CA GLY A 118 -2.43 18.93 3.95
C GLY A 118 -1.94 17.53 3.59
N ASP A 119 -0.63 17.32 3.44
CA ASP A 119 -0.06 16.00 3.20
C ASP A 119 0.12 15.22 4.51
N LEU A 120 0.43 15.89 5.63
CA LEU A 120 0.43 15.28 6.97
C LEU A 120 -0.95 14.77 7.36
N GLU A 121 -2.00 15.58 7.19
CA GLU A 121 -3.38 15.22 7.50
C GLU A 121 -3.86 14.00 6.70
N LYS A 122 -3.50 13.93 5.42
CA LYS A 122 -3.79 12.74 4.59
C LYS A 122 -3.03 11.52 5.07
N ALA A 123 -1.76 11.67 5.48
CA ALA A 123 -0.93 10.56 5.93
C ALA A 123 -1.44 9.95 7.25
N VAL A 124 -1.95 10.77 8.17
CA VAL A 124 -2.56 10.32 9.43
C VAL A 124 -3.69 9.32 9.20
N GLY A 125 -4.55 9.56 8.20
CA GLY A 125 -5.67 8.69 7.88
C GLY A 125 -5.29 7.36 7.21
N ILE A 126 -4.01 7.07 7.00
CA ILE A 126 -3.53 5.89 6.30
C ILE A 126 -3.03 4.84 7.29
N GLU A 127 -3.73 3.71 7.34
CA GLU A 127 -3.30 2.54 8.12
C GLU A 127 -2.16 1.78 7.41
N LEU A 128 -0.97 1.77 8.01
CA LEU A 128 0.23 1.13 7.44
C LEU A 128 0.08 -0.39 7.28
N VAL A 129 -0.59 -1.04 8.24
CA VAL A 129 -0.86 -2.49 8.16
C VAL A 129 -1.68 -2.83 6.92
N GLU A 130 -2.68 -2.00 6.60
CA GLU A 130 -3.48 -2.20 5.39
C GLU A 130 -2.67 -1.96 4.12
N LEU A 131 -1.72 -1.02 4.10
CA LEU A 131 -0.80 -0.86 2.96
C LEU A 131 0.04 -2.12 2.73
N GLN A 132 0.63 -2.69 3.79
CA GLN A 132 1.41 -3.93 3.70
C GLN A 132 0.54 -5.09 3.18
N LEU A 133 -0.68 -5.24 3.69
CA LEU A 133 -1.60 -6.29 3.25
C LEU A 133 -1.99 -6.12 1.77
N GLN A 134 -2.27 -4.88 1.34
CA GLN A 134 -2.57 -4.58 -0.06
C GLN A 134 -1.38 -4.85 -0.98
N LEU A 135 -0.16 -4.47 -0.56
CA LEU A 135 1.07 -4.76 -1.31
C LEU A 135 1.29 -6.26 -1.44
N ASN A 136 1.18 -7.01 -0.33
CA ASN A 136 1.33 -8.46 -0.33
C ASN A 136 0.33 -9.14 -1.26
N ARG A 137 -0.94 -8.69 -1.26
CA ARG A 137 -1.97 -9.19 -2.18
C ARG A 137 -1.64 -8.85 -3.64
N LEU A 138 -1.22 -7.61 -3.91
CA LEU A 138 -0.84 -7.17 -5.25
C LEU A 138 0.32 -8.01 -5.79
N VAL A 139 1.39 -8.21 -5.03
CA VAL A 139 2.56 -9.00 -5.44
C VAL A 139 2.20 -10.49 -5.57
N ALA A 140 1.49 -11.06 -4.60
CA ALA A 140 1.13 -12.48 -4.61
C ALA A 140 0.17 -12.84 -5.75
N GLY A 141 -0.70 -11.91 -6.18
CA GLY A 141 -1.66 -12.14 -7.26
C GLY A 141 -1.05 -12.47 -8.62
N ASN A 142 0.25 -12.20 -8.84
CA ASN A 142 0.93 -12.64 -10.05
C ASN A 142 1.36 -14.11 -10.05
N ARG A 143 1.49 -14.74 -8.88
CA ARG A 143 2.00 -16.13 -8.79
C ARG A 143 1.10 -17.14 -9.53
N PRO A 144 -0.24 -17.10 -9.39
CA PRO A 144 -1.11 -17.99 -10.17
C PRO A 144 -1.00 -17.74 -11.68
N ILE A 145 -0.88 -16.48 -12.09
CA ILE A 145 -0.71 -16.09 -13.50
C ILE A 145 0.60 -16.64 -14.06
N GLN A 146 1.69 -16.48 -13.32
CA GLN A 146 3.01 -17.01 -13.70
C GLN A 146 3.01 -18.54 -13.79
N SER A 147 2.38 -19.21 -12.82
CA SER A 147 2.22 -20.67 -12.82
C SER A 147 1.42 -21.15 -14.04
N PHE A 148 0.33 -20.46 -14.38
CA PHE A 148 -0.49 -20.78 -15.55
C PHE A 148 0.26 -20.59 -16.87
N VAL A 149 1.00 -19.48 -17.01
CA VAL A 149 1.81 -19.19 -18.20
C VAL A 149 2.95 -20.19 -18.38
N ASN A 150 3.60 -20.60 -17.28
CA ASN A 150 4.73 -21.53 -17.32
C ASN A 150 4.31 -23.01 -17.43
N ARG A 151 3.01 -23.32 -17.28
CA ARG A 151 2.51 -24.69 -17.35
C ARG A 151 2.62 -25.22 -18.79
N SER A 152 3.33 -26.33 -18.96
CA SER A 152 3.42 -27.03 -20.25
C SER A 152 2.03 -27.36 -20.81
N PRO A 153 1.85 -27.33 -22.14
CA PRO A 153 0.60 -27.76 -22.77
C PRO A 153 0.25 -29.16 -22.29
N SER A 154 -0.97 -29.31 -21.76
CA SER A 154 -1.47 -30.60 -21.34
C SER A 154 -1.96 -31.38 -22.57
N SER A 155 -1.98 -32.71 -22.52
CA SER A 155 -2.56 -33.57 -23.56
C SER A 155 -4.10 -33.47 -23.68
N ARG A 156 -4.68 -32.31 -23.31
CA ARG A 156 -6.11 -32.01 -23.42
C ARG A 156 -6.51 -31.85 -24.88
N SER A 157 -7.83 -31.90 -25.13
CA SER A 157 -8.40 -31.72 -26.47
C SER A 157 -7.86 -30.47 -27.19
N ALA A 158 -7.65 -30.55 -28.51
CA ALA A 158 -7.04 -29.49 -29.31
C ALA A 158 -7.71 -28.11 -29.16
N GLN A 159 -9.05 -28.07 -29.01
CA GLN A 159 -9.79 -26.82 -28.77
C GLN A 159 -9.53 -26.21 -27.39
N SER A 160 -9.29 -27.03 -26.37
CA SER A 160 -8.94 -26.55 -25.02
C SER A 160 -7.54 -25.92 -25.02
N GLU A 161 -6.59 -26.55 -25.72
CA GLU A 161 -5.22 -26.02 -25.80
C GLU A 161 -5.13 -24.75 -26.66
N GLU A 162 -5.95 -24.58 -27.70
CA GLU A 162 -6.01 -23.33 -28.47
C GLU A 162 -6.52 -22.15 -27.61
N ARG A 163 -7.59 -22.37 -26.82
CA ARG A 163 -8.13 -21.35 -25.90
C ARG A 163 -7.13 -21.01 -24.79
N ASP A 164 -6.43 -22.01 -24.28
CA ASP A 164 -5.41 -21.83 -23.24
C ASP A 164 -4.18 -21.12 -23.81
N GLY A 165 -3.78 -21.40 -25.06
CA GLY A 165 -2.75 -20.65 -25.77
C GLY A 165 -3.05 -19.16 -25.85
N LYS A 166 -4.25 -18.78 -26.31
CA LYS A 166 -4.69 -17.36 -26.35
C LYS A 166 -4.67 -16.70 -24.97
N ALA A 167 -5.09 -17.41 -23.92
CA ALA A 167 -5.06 -16.89 -22.55
C ALA A 167 -3.61 -16.73 -22.04
N ARG A 168 -2.72 -17.70 -22.32
CA ARG A 168 -1.29 -17.62 -21.98
C ARG A 168 -0.64 -16.41 -22.65
N ASP A 169 -0.90 -16.17 -23.94
CA ASP A 169 -0.34 -15.02 -24.66
C ASP A 169 -0.76 -13.67 -24.08
N ILE A 170 -2.04 -13.55 -23.68
CA ILE A 170 -2.58 -12.34 -23.05
C ILE A 170 -1.95 -12.12 -21.68
N LEU A 171 -1.89 -13.17 -20.86
CA LEU A 171 -1.35 -13.11 -19.51
C LEU A 171 0.17 -12.90 -19.50
N GLN A 172 0.89 -13.48 -20.45
CA GLN A 172 2.33 -13.26 -20.61
C GLN A 172 2.63 -11.80 -20.95
N ARG A 173 1.87 -11.19 -21.87
CA ARG A 173 1.98 -9.75 -22.17
C ARG A 173 1.64 -8.89 -20.95
N PHE A 174 0.61 -9.27 -20.20
CA PHE A 174 0.27 -8.59 -18.96
C PHE A 174 1.42 -8.64 -17.94
N LEU A 175 1.98 -9.81 -17.65
CA LEU A 175 3.12 -9.95 -16.72
C LEU A 175 4.33 -9.12 -17.16
N ALA A 176 4.65 -9.11 -18.46
CA ALA A 176 5.73 -8.29 -18.99
C ALA A 176 5.46 -6.78 -18.81
N GLY A 177 4.21 -6.35 -19.02
CA GLY A 177 3.80 -4.95 -18.89
C GLY A 177 3.73 -4.44 -17.45
N THR A 178 3.43 -5.31 -16.48
CA THR A 178 3.26 -4.91 -15.07
C THR A 178 4.51 -5.08 -14.21
N ARG A 179 5.55 -5.74 -14.71
CA ARG A 179 6.81 -5.98 -13.98
C ARG A 179 7.43 -4.69 -13.43
N GLY A 180 7.49 -3.64 -14.25
CA GLY A 180 8.05 -2.35 -13.81
C GLY A 180 7.25 -1.71 -12.67
N GLN A 181 5.92 -1.76 -12.77
CA GLN A 181 5.00 -1.20 -11.78
C GLN A 181 5.10 -1.92 -10.42
N LEU A 182 5.35 -3.24 -10.43
CA LEU A 182 5.57 -4.03 -9.22
C LEU A 182 6.90 -3.67 -8.54
N ILE A 183 7.98 -3.58 -9.32
CA ILE A 183 9.29 -3.20 -8.80
C ILE A 183 9.24 -1.79 -8.20
N GLU A 184 8.59 -0.86 -8.91
CA GLU A 184 8.37 0.50 -8.44
C GLU A 184 7.64 0.51 -7.09
N ILE A 185 6.48 -0.15 -6.98
CA ILE A 185 5.68 -0.06 -5.75
C ILE A 185 6.35 -0.76 -4.56
N GLU A 186 7.09 -1.85 -4.78
CA GLU A 186 7.89 -2.50 -3.74
C GLU A 186 9.03 -1.58 -3.27
N SER A 187 9.76 -0.95 -4.20
CA SER A 187 10.83 -0.01 -3.88
C SER A 187 10.31 1.25 -3.16
N GLU A 188 9.16 1.75 -3.58
CA GLU A 188 8.52 2.92 -2.98
C GLU A 188 7.99 2.63 -1.58
N TYR A 189 7.47 1.41 -1.35
CA TYR A 189 7.09 0.95 -0.02
C TYR A 189 8.30 0.83 0.91
N GLU A 190 9.40 0.24 0.43
CA GLU A 190 10.63 0.14 1.22
C GLU A 190 11.19 1.53 1.58
N ALA A 191 11.20 2.46 0.63
CA ALA A 191 11.61 3.83 0.89
C ALA A 191 10.69 4.54 1.90
N MET A 192 9.38 4.30 1.85
CA MET A 192 8.42 4.78 2.85
C MET A 192 8.77 4.28 4.25
N GLU A 193 9.04 2.99 4.39
CA GLU A 193 9.43 2.38 5.67
C GLU A 193 10.73 2.98 6.21
N GLN A 194 11.75 3.18 5.36
CA GLN A 194 13.02 3.79 5.75
C GLN A 194 12.86 5.24 6.22
N TRP A 195 12.01 6.04 5.56
CA TRP A 195 11.69 7.40 6.02
C TRP A 195 10.90 7.39 7.33
N GLY A 196 10.01 6.40 7.51
CA GLY A 196 9.32 6.16 8.76
C GLY A 196 10.27 5.85 9.91
N ASP A 197 11.26 5.00 9.68
CA ASP A 197 12.29 4.65 10.68
C ASP A 197 13.12 5.88 11.08
N LYS A 198 13.56 6.69 10.10
CA LYS A 198 14.25 7.96 10.40
C LYS A 198 13.39 8.92 11.21
N LEU A 199 12.08 8.99 10.94
CA LEU A 199 11.18 9.83 11.72
C LEU A 199 11.05 9.32 13.15
N LEU A 200 10.94 8.02 13.36
CA LEU A 200 10.92 7.42 14.69
C LEU A 200 12.21 7.74 15.46
N GLU A 201 13.37 7.64 14.81
CA GLU A 201 14.67 7.96 15.40
C GLU A 201 14.78 9.41 15.89
N VAL A 202 14.19 10.38 15.17
CA VAL A 202 14.12 11.79 15.60
C VAL A 202 13.42 11.94 16.97
N PHE A 203 12.45 11.08 17.26
CA PHE A 203 11.75 11.03 18.55
C PHE A 203 12.40 10.07 19.56
N GLY A 204 13.52 9.43 19.23
CA GLY A 204 14.15 8.41 20.08
C GLY A 204 13.40 7.09 20.10
N GLU A 205 12.56 6.84 19.10
CA GLU A 205 11.67 5.69 19.02
C GLU A 205 12.11 4.67 17.96
N SER A 206 11.45 3.52 17.98
CA SER A 206 11.52 2.48 16.95
C SER A 206 10.12 1.94 16.67
N LYS A 207 9.98 1.10 15.64
CA LYS A 207 8.70 0.42 15.32
C LYS A 207 8.16 -0.44 16.46
N ALA A 208 9.01 -0.85 17.40
CA ALA A 208 8.62 -1.65 18.56
C ALA A 208 8.02 -0.80 19.69
N THR A 209 8.33 0.50 19.73
CA THR A 209 8.02 1.39 20.85
C THR A 209 6.99 2.46 20.48
N CYS A 210 6.93 2.86 19.21
CA CYS A 210 5.96 3.85 18.73
C CYS A 210 5.50 3.55 17.30
N GLN A 211 4.24 3.91 17.01
CA GLN A 211 3.71 3.88 15.65
C GLN A 211 3.90 5.23 14.98
N ILE A 212 4.28 5.21 13.70
CA ILE A 212 4.45 6.42 12.88
C ILE A 212 3.17 7.26 12.85
N SER A 213 2.00 6.62 12.77
CA SER A 213 0.69 7.29 12.79
C SER A 213 0.49 8.16 14.03
N THR A 214 0.97 7.71 15.19
CA THR A 214 0.89 8.46 16.45
C THR A 214 1.74 9.73 16.39
N ILE A 215 2.96 9.64 15.85
CA ILE A 215 3.83 10.81 15.66
C ILE A 215 3.19 11.80 14.68
N LEU A 216 2.72 11.31 13.52
CA LEU A 216 2.08 12.16 12.51
C LEU A 216 0.85 12.88 13.08
N GLN A 217 0.00 12.17 13.84
CA GLN A 217 -1.16 12.74 14.50
C GLN A 217 -0.74 13.83 15.51
N ALA A 218 0.26 13.55 16.34
CA ALA A 218 0.71 14.50 17.35
C ALA A 218 1.27 15.78 16.73
N VAL A 219 2.00 15.67 15.61
CA VAL A 219 2.51 16.82 14.84
C VAL A 219 1.38 17.59 14.17
N VAL A 220 0.40 16.92 13.58
CA VAL A 220 -0.78 17.57 13.01
C VAL A 220 -1.51 18.41 14.07
N GLU A 221 -1.69 17.88 15.29
CA GLU A 221 -2.31 18.62 16.41
C GLU A 221 -1.53 19.87 16.84
N LEU A 222 -0.20 19.91 16.65
CA LEU A 222 0.57 21.15 16.87
C LEU A 222 0.10 22.27 15.94
N LEU A 223 -0.31 21.93 14.72
CA LEU A 223 -0.74 22.90 13.72
C LEU A 223 -2.17 23.40 13.96
N TYR A 224 -2.99 22.67 14.69
CA TYR A 224 -4.35 23.09 15.06
C TYR A 224 -4.39 24.05 16.25
N THR A 225 -3.38 24.03 17.11
CA THR A 225 -3.34 24.86 18.34
C THR A 225 -2.92 26.30 18.10
N HIS A 226 -2.54 26.67 16.87
CA HIS A 226 -2.14 28.03 16.47
C HIS A 226 -3.11 28.73 15.50
N ASP A 227 -4.30 28.15 15.24
CA ASP A 227 -5.36 28.78 14.43
C ASP A 227 -6.41 29.53 15.29
N HIS A 228 -6.16 29.71 16.60
CA HIS A 228 -7.01 30.45 17.54
C HIS A 228 -6.24 31.49 18.35
#